data_AF-A0A5C8LPL7-F1
#
_entry.id   AF-A0A5C8LPL7-F1
#
_cell.length_a   1.000
_cell.length_b   1.000
_cell.length_c   1.000
_cell.angle_alpha   90.00
_cell.angle_beta   90.00
_cell.angle_gamma   90.00
#
_symmetry.space_group_name_H-M   'P 1'
#
loop_
_entity.id
_entity.type
_entity.pdbx_description
1 polymer ?
#
loop_
_entity_poly.entity_id
_entity_poly.type
_entity_poly.pdbx_seq_one_letter_code
_entity_poly.pdbx_strand_id
1 'polypeptide(L)' 'MIDFPSAQNYTKDMWVKVTGTIQNGSYNGNDIFTIKATQIEKIAAPSSPYIYPNFEPLKELN' A
#
# COMPACT_ATOMS: atom_id res chain seq x y z
N MET A 1 2.70 3.83 -4.11
CA MET A 1 2.78 2.44 -4.62
C MET A 1 4.14 1.83 -4.28
N ILE A 2 4.20 0.52 -4.06
CA ILE A 2 5.46 -0.21 -3.86
C ILE A 2 5.45 -1.33 -4.89
N ASP A 3 6.47 -1.37 -5.74
CA ASP A 3 6.69 -2.47 -6.70
C ASP A 3 7.90 -3.28 -6.24
N PHE A 4 7.74 -4.60 -6.15
CA PHE A 4 8.80 -5.50 -5.71
C PHE A 4 8.53 -6.94 -6.20
N PRO A 5 9.57 -7.71 -6.60
CA PRO A 5 9.40 -9.00 -7.27
C PRO A 5 8.60 -10.06 -6.47
N SER A 6 8.58 -9.96 -5.15
CA SER A 6 7.92 -10.92 -4.26
C SER A 6 6.54 -10.46 -3.77
N ALA A 7 5.92 -9.47 -4.43
CA ALA A 7 4.60 -8.95 -4.07
C ALA A 7 3.51 -10.03 -4.02
N GLN A 8 3.61 -11.04 -4.89
CA GLN A 8 2.71 -12.20 -4.90
C GLN A 8 2.71 -13.05 -3.60
N ASN A 9 3.72 -12.89 -2.74
CA ASN A 9 3.82 -13.60 -1.44
C ASN A 9 3.00 -12.92 -0.32
N TYR A 10 2.26 -11.86 -0.66
CA TYR A 10 1.43 -11.07 0.24
C TYR A 10 -0.03 -11.23 -0.16
N THR A 11 -0.86 -11.65 0.78
CA THR A 11 -2.29 -11.77 0.55
C THR A 11 -2.95 -10.40 0.56
N LYS A 12 -4.11 -10.29 -0.08
CA LYS A 12 -4.97 -9.11 0.03
C LYS A 12 -5.26 -8.78 1.50
N ASP A 13 -5.37 -7.49 1.81
CA ASP A 13 -5.67 -6.93 3.13
C ASP A 13 -4.66 -7.30 4.25
N MET A 14 -3.43 -7.68 3.88
CA MET A 14 -2.32 -7.92 4.81
C MET A 14 -1.67 -6.60 5.26
N TRP A 15 -1.42 -6.48 6.56
CA TRP A 15 -0.66 -5.37 7.11
C TRP A 15 0.85 -5.60 6.94
N VAL A 16 1.55 -4.56 6.49
CA VAL A 16 3.00 -4.56 6.32
C VAL A 16 3.63 -3.29 6.87
N LYS A 17 4.84 -3.42 7.38
CA LYS A 17 5.74 -2.29 7.67
C LYS A 17 6.77 -2.20 6.54
N VAL A 18 6.96 -1.00 6.00
CA VAL A 18 7.84 -0.77 4.86
C VAL A 18 8.86 0.30 5.20
N THR A 19 10.13 -0.01 4.95
CA THR A 19 11.23 0.95 5.07
C THR A 19 11.82 1.21 3.69
N GLY A 20 11.98 2.47 3.32
CA GLY A 20 12.55 2.85 2.03
C GLY A 20 12.52 4.35 1.78
N THR A 21 12.78 4.73 0.54
CA THR A 21 12.83 6.13 0.11
C THR A 21 11.68 6.41 -0.86
N ILE A 22 11.03 7.57 -0.71
CA ILE A 22 10.04 8.05 -1.67
C ILE A 22 10.76 8.53 -2.93
N GLN A 23 10.23 8.18 -4.10
CA GLN A 23 10.74 8.60 -5.40
C GLN A 23 9.58 8.85 -6.38
N ASN A 24 9.85 9.58 -7.47
CA ASN A 24 8.93 9.67 -8.59
C ASN A 24 8.71 8.28 -9.22
N GLY A 25 7.49 8.02 -9.67
CA GLY A 25 7.17 6.88 -10.53
C GLY A 25 5.99 7.22 -11.44
N SER A 26 5.63 6.28 -12.31
CA SER A 26 4.51 6.43 -13.23
C SER A 26 3.61 5.20 -13.15
N TYR A 27 2.30 5.42 -13.16
CA TYR A 27 1.31 4.36 -13.22
C TYR A 27 0.17 4.77 -14.15
N ASN A 28 -0.11 3.94 -15.17
CA ASN A 28 -1.08 4.21 -16.22
C ASN A 28 -0.91 5.60 -16.87
N GLY A 29 0.35 6.02 -17.11
CA GLY A 29 0.67 7.31 -17.72
C GLY A 29 0.56 8.52 -16.79
N ASN A 30 0.25 8.34 -15.51
CA ASN A 30 0.19 9.41 -14.51
C ASN A 30 1.43 9.39 -13.62
N ASP A 31 1.97 10.57 -13.31
CA ASP A 31 3.03 10.71 -12.33
C ASP A 31 2.48 10.48 -10.91
N ILE A 32 3.16 9.60 -10.18
CA ILE A 32 2.81 9.23 -8.82
C ILE A 32 4.07 9.17 -7.94
N PHE A 33 3.88 9.16 -6.63
CA PHE A 33 4.93 8.78 -5.70
C PHE A 33 4.99 7.26 -5.54
N THR A 34 6.21 6.72 -5.58
CA THR A 34 6.49 5.31 -5.28
C THR A 34 7.49 5.22 -4.12
N ILE A 35 7.51 4.09 -3.42
CA ILE A 35 8.52 3.81 -2.39
C ILE A 35 9.49 2.78 -2.96
N LYS A 36 10.78 3.14 -3.05
CA LYS A 36 11.85 2.19 -3.25
C LYS A 36 12.09 1.44 -1.95
N ALA A 37 11.41 0.32 -1.77
CA ALA A 37 11.50 -0.47 -0.55
C ALA A 37 12.90 -1.09 -0.39
N THR A 38 13.44 -0.98 0.81
CA THR A 38 14.67 -1.66 1.25
C THR A 38 14.36 -2.80 2.21
N GLN A 39 13.21 -2.73 2.88
CA GLN A 39 12.71 -3.77 3.77
C GLN A 39 11.17 -3.76 3.80
N ILE A 40 10.58 -4.95 3.82
CA ILE A 40 9.14 -5.16 4.00
C ILE A 40 8.96 -6.26 5.05
N GLU A 41 8.21 -5.96 6.10
CA GLU A 41 7.89 -6.89 7.19
C GLU A 41 6.39 -7.12 7.25
N LYS A 42 5.97 -8.38 7.38
CA LYS A 42 4.58 -8.73 7.69
C LYS A 42 4.31 -8.41 9.15
N ILE A 43 3.23 -7.68 9.42
CA ILE A 43 2.85 -7.32 10.79
C ILE A 43 1.41 -7.74 11.05
N ALA A 44 1.07 -7.92 12.33
CA ALA A 44 -0.32 -8.05 12.72
C ALA A 44 -1.07 -6.74 12.44
N ALA A 45 -2.39 -6.84 12.21
CA ALA A 45 -3.23 -5.66 12.14
C ALA A 45 -3.12 -4.85 13.45
N PRO A 46 -2.96 -3.51 13.38
CA PRO A 46 -2.93 -2.69 14.58
C PRO A 46 -4.28 -2.72 15.30
N SER A 47 -4.27 -2.61 16.63
CA SER A 47 -5.49 -2.61 17.45
C SER A 47 -6.43 -1.44 17.15
N SER A 48 -5.88 -0.34 16.62
CA SER A 48 -6.64 0.81 16.13
C SER A 48 -5.99 1.27 14.81
N PRO A 49 -6.48 0.77 13.66
CA PRO A 49 -5.96 1.20 12.36
C PRO A 49 -6.37 2.65 12.08
N TYR A 50 -5.43 3.45 11.58
CA TYR A 50 -5.77 4.71 10.94
C TYR A 50 -6.44 4.41 9.60
N ILE A 51 -7.76 4.40 9.59
CA ILE A 51 -8.56 4.32 8.38
C ILE A 51 -8.83 5.76 7.97
N TYR A 52 -8.35 6.17 6.80
CA TYR A 52 -8.71 7.48 6.25
C TYR A 52 -10.24 7.51 6.11
N PRO A 53 -10.94 8.41 6.81
CA PRO A 53 -12.39 8.44 6.77
C PRO A 53 -12.84 8.72 5.34
N ASN A 54 -13.45 7.72 4.72
CA ASN A 54 -14.19 7.95 3.49
C ASN A 54 -15.48 8.65 3.89
N PHE A 55 -15.53 9.98 3.71
CA PHE A 55 -16.73 10.77 4.00
C PHE A 55 -17.84 10.53 2.96
N GLU A 56 -17.53 9.84 1.86
CA GLU A 56 -18.49 9.35 0.89
C GLU A 56 -18.87 7.89 1.22
N PRO A 57 -20.16 7.54 1.25
CA PRO A 57 -20.59 6.15 1.40
C PRO A 57 -19.96 5.30 0.28
N LEU A 58 -19.33 4.18 0.65
CA LEU A 58 -18.88 3.20 -0.34
C LEU A 58 -20.11 2.73 -1.13
N LYS A 59 -20.17 3.07 -2.42
CA LYS A 59 -21.15 2.44 -3.32
C LYS A 59 -20.78 0.96 -3.40
N GLU A 60 -21.73 0.10 -3.05
CA GLU A 60 -21.60 -1.32 -3.36
C GLU A 60 -21.37 -1.47 -4.86
N LEU A 61 -20.28 -2.14 -5.23
CA LEU A 61 -20.01 -2.50 -6.61
C LEU A 61 -20.82 -3.76 -6.91
N ASN A 62 -21.88 -3.60 -7.70
CA ASN A 62 -22.69 -4.70 -8.25
C ASN A 62 -21.88 -5.55 -9.23
#